data_AF-A0A9W7AN93-F1
#
_entry.id   AF-A0A9W7AN93-F1
#
_cell.length_a   1.000
_cell.length_b   1.000
_cell.length_c   1.000
_cell.angle_alpha   90.00
_cell.angle_beta   90.00
_cell.angle_gamma   90.00
#
_symmetry.space_group_name_H-M   'P 1'
#
loop_
_entity.id
_entity.type
_entity.pdbx_description
1 polymer ?
#
loop_
_entity_poly.entity_id
_entity_poly.type
_entity_poly.pdbx_seq_one_letter_code
_entity_poly.pdbx_strand_id
1 'polypeptide(L)'
;MEDESYISKFDYSLSYGLDTSIPMVTVSPHFTAQEYHDAKVLPFSEKDGFGEPSAVAAFISNCQDSRSWFGWFNEATGAEKRLAMMKELAKHIPVHSYGSCMNNRHEPKLSDIRATNKQMILRRYKFYLSFENKIVDDYVSEKVFDGLLGGTLPVYRGAESVDKFMPSRTTPAVVKISDFGDDMKALSEYLLTLANDEQEYNKFFQWKTEESSDRFQSMLDMSAYKFTSLCRICQKVFEDQMNLMIR
;
A
#
# COMPACT_ATOMS: atom_id res chain seq x y z
N MET A 1 -27.50 26.35 -8.16
CA MET A 1 -27.03 25.11 -7.49
C MET A 1 -27.35 25.18 -5.99
N GLU A 2 -28.57 25.61 -5.62
CA GLU A 2 -28.94 25.88 -4.21
C GLU A 2 -30.36 25.40 -3.87
N ASP A 3 -31.00 24.63 -4.75
CA ASP A 3 -32.30 24.03 -4.45
C ASP A 3 -32.11 22.85 -3.49
N GLU A 4 -32.48 23.03 -2.23
CA GLU A 4 -32.37 22.00 -1.18
C GLU A 4 -33.17 20.74 -1.52
N SER A 5 -34.32 20.85 -2.20
CA SER A 5 -35.12 19.69 -2.65
C SER A 5 -34.41 18.91 -3.75
N TYR A 6 -33.57 19.56 -4.55
CA TYR A 6 -32.74 18.91 -5.55
C TYR A 6 -31.48 18.32 -4.91
N ILE A 7 -30.78 19.08 -4.06
CA ILE A 7 -29.56 18.64 -3.36
C ILE A 7 -29.84 17.46 -2.42
N SER A 8 -31.00 17.42 -1.75
CA SER A 8 -31.40 16.31 -0.89
C SER A 8 -31.60 14.98 -1.62
N LYS A 9 -31.65 14.99 -2.97
CA LYS A 9 -31.66 13.77 -3.80
C LYS A 9 -30.25 13.21 -4.07
N PHE A 10 -29.20 13.93 -3.66
CA PHE A 10 -27.79 13.56 -3.86
C PHE A 10 -27.05 13.41 -2.52
N ASP A 11 -27.59 12.61 -1.59
CA ASP A 11 -26.91 12.25 -0.34
C ASP A 11 -25.93 11.08 -0.56
N TYR A 12 -24.88 11.35 -1.34
CA TYR A 12 -23.82 10.38 -1.63
C TYR A 12 -22.55 10.72 -0.87
N SER A 13 -21.97 9.73 -0.19
CA SER A 13 -20.67 9.86 0.46
C SER A 13 -19.54 9.32 -0.43
N LEU A 14 -18.44 10.07 -0.52
CA LEU A 14 -17.23 9.70 -1.24
C LEU A 14 -16.06 9.77 -0.25
N SER A 15 -15.55 8.60 0.18
CA SER A 15 -14.44 8.51 1.14
C SER A 15 -13.63 7.23 0.93
N TYR A 16 -12.61 6.98 1.76
CA TYR A 16 -11.84 5.72 1.73
C TYR A 16 -12.59 4.54 2.35
N GLY A 17 -13.62 4.81 3.16
CA GLY A 17 -14.41 3.77 3.84
C GLY A 17 -15.11 2.86 2.83
N LEU A 18 -15.10 1.56 3.09
CA LEU A 18 -15.75 0.58 2.21
C LEU A 18 -17.28 0.57 2.35
N ASP A 19 -17.79 1.22 3.40
CA ASP A 19 -19.21 1.44 3.69
C ASP A 19 -19.77 2.72 3.05
N THR A 20 -18.91 3.57 2.49
CA THR A 20 -19.30 4.80 1.81
C THR A 20 -20.03 4.49 0.50
N SER A 21 -20.89 5.40 0.03
CA SER A 21 -21.67 5.20 -1.20
C SER A 21 -20.77 4.92 -2.40
N ILE A 22 -19.58 5.55 -2.44
CA ILE A 22 -18.62 5.45 -3.53
C ILE A 22 -17.19 5.38 -2.96
N PRO A 23 -16.62 4.19 -2.76
CA PRO A 23 -15.27 4.07 -2.17
C PRO A 23 -14.16 4.62 -3.07
N MET A 24 -13.24 5.38 -2.49
CA MET A 24 -12.04 5.90 -3.15
C MET A 24 -10.85 4.96 -2.92
N VAL A 25 -10.66 4.02 -3.83
CA VAL A 25 -9.49 3.12 -3.81
C VAL A 25 -8.28 3.83 -4.41
N THR A 26 -7.15 3.81 -3.71
CA THR A 26 -5.90 4.50 -4.10
C THR A 26 -4.86 3.58 -4.75
N VAL A 27 -5.28 2.52 -5.43
CA VAL A 27 -4.38 1.63 -6.18
C VAL A 27 -3.96 2.31 -7.50
N SER A 28 -2.74 2.02 -7.98
CA SER A 28 -2.30 2.49 -9.29
C SER A 28 -3.28 2.02 -10.38
N PRO A 29 -3.87 2.95 -11.14
CA PRO A 29 -5.05 2.71 -11.96
C PRO A 29 -4.78 1.96 -13.27
N HIS A 30 -3.66 1.23 -13.37
CA HIS A 30 -3.23 0.59 -14.61
C HIS A 30 -3.10 -0.92 -14.49
N PHE A 31 -3.24 -1.50 -13.30
CA PHE A 31 -2.96 -2.91 -13.07
C PHE A 31 -4.22 -3.70 -12.75
N THR A 32 -4.46 -4.72 -13.55
CA THR A 32 -5.44 -5.78 -13.35
C THR A 32 -4.95 -6.80 -12.31
N ALA A 33 -5.85 -7.61 -11.78
CA ALA A 33 -5.48 -8.69 -10.86
C ALA A 33 -4.46 -9.64 -11.50
N GLN A 34 -4.66 -9.97 -12.78
CA GLN A 34 -3.72 -10.81 -13.54
C GLN A 34 -2.31 -10.22 -13.59
N GLU A 35 -2.16 -8.90 -13.79
CA GLU A 35 -0.83 -8.27 -13.77
C GLU A 35 -0.15 -8.33 -12.40
N TYR A 36 -0.90 -8.29 -11.30
CA TYR A 36 -0.35 -8.56 -9.97
C TYR A 36 0.11 -10.00 -9.82
N HIS A 37 -0.64 -10.98 -10.34
CA HIS A 37 -0.25 -12.40 -10.32
C HIS A 37 1.00 -12.64 -11.18
N ASP A 38 1.04 -12.08 -12.38
CA ASP A 38 2.13 -12.24 -13.34
C ASP A 38 3.38 -11.43 -13.00
N ALA A 39 3.28 -10.49 -12.04
CA ALA A 39 4.41 -9.66 -11.65
C ALA A 39 5.57 -10.52 -11.16
N LYS A 40 6.72 -10.36 -11.83
CA LYS A 40 7.94 -11.14 -11.60
C LYS A 40 8.40 -11.08 -10.14
N VAL A 41 8.48 -12.23 -9.50
CA VAL A 41 9.17 -12.44 -8.21
C VAL A 41 10.53 -13.05 -8.52
N LEU A 42 11.62 -12.38 -8.10
CA LEU A 42 12.94 -13.00 -8.19
C LEU A 42 13.06 -14.16 -7.20
N PRO A 43 13.80 -15.24 -7.54
CA PRO A 43 14.17 -16.28 -6.60
C PRO A 43 14.73 -15.69 -5.29
N PHE A 44 14.48 -16.36 -4.16
CA PHE A 44 14.89 -15.87 -2.85
C PHE A 44 16.39 -15.55 -2.75
N SER A 45 17.22 -16.38 -3.39
CA SER A 45 18.67 -16.22 -3.47
C SER A 45 19.12 -15.04 -4.33
N GLU A 46 18.29 -14.56 -5.26
CA GLU A 46 18.57 -13.40 -6.12
C GLU A 46 18.12 -12.07 -5.49
N LYS A 47 17.37 -12.12 -4.39
CA LYS A 47 16.95 -10.95 -3.60
C LYS A 47 18.06 -10.50 -2.66
N ASP A 48 19.14 -9.99 -3.25
CA ASP A 48 20.39 -9.66 -2.56
C ASP A 48 20.41 -8.26 -1.91
N GLY A 49 19.35 -7.46 -2.02
CA GLY A 49 19.29 -6.12 -1.45
C GLY A 49 20.41 -5.18 -1.90
N PHE A 50 20.97 -5.39 -3.10
CA PHE A 50 22.17 -4.71 -3.60
C PHE A 50 23.42 -4.92 -2.72
N GLY A 51 23.61 -6.14 -2.23
CA GLY A 51 24.77 -6.55 -1.41
C GLY A 51 24.46 -6.68 0.08
N GLU A 52 23.25 -6.36 0.51
CA GLU A 52 22.77 -6.53 1.88
C GLU A 52 21.42 -7.29 1.89
N PRO A 53 21.42 -8.63 1.90
CA PRO A 53 20.21 -9.45 1.65
C PRO A 53 19.09 -9.31 2.67
N SER A 54 19.37 -8.85 3.90
CA SER A 54 18.37 -8.57 4.93
C SER A 54 17.85 -7.14 4.89
N ALA A 55 18.38 -6.28 4.02
CA ALA A 55 17.98 -4.88 3.98
C ALA A 55 16.51 -4.72 3.62
N VAL A 56 15.88 -3.71 4.23
CA VAL A 56 14.51 -3.30 3.94
C VAL A 56 14.53 -2.05 3.09
N ALA A 57 13.87 -2.07 1.92
CA ALA A 57 13.78 -0.90 1.07
C ALA A 57 12.73 0.10 1.57
N ALA A 58 12.96 1.39 1.36
CA ALA A 58 12.00 2.45 1.64
C ALA A 58 12.04 3.55 0.56
N PHE A 59 10.86 4.03 0.16
CA PHE A 59 10.69 5.11 -0.84
C PHE A 59 9.86 6.26 -0.26
N ILE A 60 10.19 6.67 0.96
CA ILE A 60 9.39 7.63 1.73
C ILE A 60 10.00 9.03 1.57
N SER A 61 9.20 9.98 1.07
CA SER A 61 9.68 11.36 0.79
C SER A 61 8.97 12.46 1.59
N ASN A 62 7.96 12.10 2.38
CA ASN A 62 7.29 13.04 3.27
C ASN A 62 7.72 12.74 4.72
N CYS A 63 8.61 13.57 5.26
CA CYS A 63 9.29 13.34 6.53
C CYS A 63 8.72 14.16 7.69
N GLN A 64 7.96 15.21 7.38
CA GLN A 64 7.36 16.15 8.31
C GLN A 64 6.08 16.71 7.67
N ASP A 65 5.04 16.97 8.46
CA ASP A 65 3.89 17.73 7.97
C ASP A 65 4.29 19.19 7.79
N SER A 66 4.04 19.77 6.61
CA SER A 66 4.33 21.19 6.34
C SER A 66 3.57 22.14 7.27
N ARG A 67 2.51 21.68 7.95
CA ARG A 67 1.78 22.44 8.96
C ARG A 67 2.46 22.48 10.33
N SER A 68 3.40 21.57 10.60
CA SER A 68 4.26 21.60 11.79
C SER A 68 5.14 22.86 11.80
N TRP A 69 5.51 23.37 10.62
CA TRP A 69 6.25 24.64 10.44
C TRP A 69 5.57 25.85 11.09
N PHE A 70 4.23 25.85 11.18
CA PHE A 70 3.48 26.96 11.77
C PHE A 70 3.25 26.81 13.28
N GLY A 71 3.61 25.69 13.90
CA GLY A 71 3.47 25.48 15.34
C GLY A 71 2.04 25.27 15.85
N TRP A 72 1.10 24.86 14.98
CA TRP A 72 -0.33 24.76 15.33
C TRP A 72 -0.71 23.43 16.00
N PHE A 73 0.19 22.46 16.04
CA PHE A 73 -0.05 21.15 16.64
C PHE A 73 1.11 20.75 17.56
N ASN A 74 0.79 20.35 18.80
CA ASN A 74 1.75 19.88 19.81
C ASN A 74 2.00 18.36 19.75
N GLU A 75 1.34 17.62 18.84
CA GLU A 75 1.50 16.17 18.69
C GLU A 75 2.28 15.83 17.42
N ALA A 76 3.16 14.84 17.51
CA ALA A 76 3.90 14.32 16.36
C ALA A 76 2.94 13.88 15.24
N THR A 77 3.15 14.42 14.05
CA THR A 77 2.37 14.11 12.87
C THR A 77 2.61 12.68 12.38
N GLY A 78 1.71 12.16 11.53
CA GLY A 78 1.88 10.81 10.97
C GLY A 78 3.20 10.62 10.21
N ALA A 79 3.69 11.67 9.55
CA ALA A 79 4.98 11.68 8.86
C ALA A 79 6.17 11.57 9.84
N GLU A 80 6.12 12.30 10.97
CA GLU A 80 7.16 12.26 12.01
C GLU A 80 7.18 10.91 12.73
N LYS A 81 6.00 10.36 13.08
CA LYS A 81 5.88 9.01 13.66
C LYS A 81 6.48 7.95 12.74
N ARG A 82 6.19 8.00 11.44
CA ARG A 82 6.80 7.11 10.44
C ARG A 82 8.32 7.23 10.39
N LEU A 83 8.86 8.45 10.35
CA LEU A 83 10.29 8.66 10.33
C LEU A 83 10.97 8.12 11.59
N ALA A 84 10.35 8.33 12.77
CA ALA A 84 10.83 7.76 14.02
C ALA A 84 10.87 6.24 13.98
N MET A 85 9.81 5.58 13.50
CA MET A 85 9.78 4.11 13.37
C MET A 85 10.84 3.59 12.39
N MET A 86 11.03 4.25 11.24
CA MET A 86 12.10 3.89 10.30
C MET A 86 13.49 3.98 10.94
N LYS A 87 13.75 5.06 11.70
CA LYS A 87 15.02 5.25 12.42
C LYS A 87 15.22 4.22 13.52
N GLU A 88 14.16 3.85 14.22
CA GLU A 88 14.22 2.82 15.25
C GLU A 88 14.52 1.44 14.64
N LEU A 89 13.78 1.07 13.59
CA LEU A 89 14.02 -0.17 12.84
C LEU A 89 15.45 -0.27 12.30
N ALA A 90 15.99 0.86 11.80
CA ALA A 90 17.35 0.94 11.27
C ALA A 90 18.46 0.66 12.31
N LYS A 91 18.14 0.64 13.61
CA LYS A 91 19.08 0.21 14.66
C LYS A 91 19.25 -1.32 14.73
N HIS A 92 18.31 -2.07 14.16
CA HIS A 92 18.23 -3.52 14.32
C HIS A 92 18.34 -4.30 13.00
N ILE A 93 17.93 -3.70 11.88
CA ILE A 93 18.05 -4.29 10.53
C ILE A 93 18.43 -3.18 9.53
N PRO A 94 19.23 -3.46 8.48
CA PRO A 94 19.57 -2.43 7.51
C PRO A 94 18.31 -1.87 6.82
N VAL A 95 18.21 -0.55 6.75
CA VAL A 95 17.13 0.15 6.03
C VAL A 95 17.73 0.98 4.90
N HIS A 96 17.42 0.61 3.66
CA HIS A 96 17.82 1.30 2.45
C HIS A 96 16.71 2.28 2.02
N SER A 97 16.89 3.56 2.34
CA SER A 97 15.94 4.60 2.00
C SER A 97 16.39 5.41 0.78
N TYR A 98 15.60 5.31 -0.28
CA TYR A 98 15.79 5.99 -1.56
C TYR A 98 14.96 7.28 -1.68
N GLY A 99 13.95 7.44 -0.82
CA GLY A 99 13.18 8.68 -0.73
C GLY A 99 13.93 9.78 0.03
N SER A 100 13.36 10.99 0.07
CA SER A 100 14.01 12.12 0.76
C SER A 100 14.17 11.92 2.28
N CYS A 101 13.38 11.02 2.89
CA CYS A 101 13.52 10.69 4.30
C CYS A 101 14.67 9.71 4.51
N MET A 102 15.58 10.04 5.45
CA MET A 102 16.88 9.37 5.65
C MET A 102 17.83 9.44 4.45
N ASN A 103 17.34 9.22 3.21
CA ASN A 103 18.06 9.34 1.94
C ASN A 103 19.50 8.79 1.99
N ASN A 104 19.65 7.57 2.51
CA ASN A 104 20.94 6.93 2.76
C ASN A 104 21.39 6.02 1.61
N ARG A 105 20.58 5.91 0.54
CA ARG A 105 20.91 5.22 -0.70
C ARG A 105 20.46 6.05 -1.90
N HIS A 106 21.24 5.98 -2.98
CA HIS A 106 20.85 6.56 -4.27
C HIS A 106 20.20 5.50 -5.14
N GLU A 107 19.11 5.87 -5.82
CA GLU A 107 18.42 4.96 -6.74
C GLU A 107 19.39 4.54 -7.86
N PRO A 108 19.71 3.24 -8.02
CA PRO A 108 20.43 2.79 -9.19
C PRO A 108 19.58 3.04 -10.44
N LYS A 109 20.23 3.41 -11.55
CA LYS A 109 19.55 3.66 -12.82
C LYS A 109 19.33 2.35 -13.57
N LEU A 110 18.25 1.65 -13.26
CA LEU A 110 17.81 0.41 -13.89
C LEU A 110 16.79 0.64 -15.02
N SER A 111 16.14 1.81 -15.03
CA SER A 111 15.22 2.26 -16.09
C SER A 111 15.22 3.78 -16.19
N ASP A 112 14.90 4.32 -17.36
CA ASP A 112 14.69 5.77 -17.56
C ASP A 112 13.33 6.25 -17.02
N ILE A 113 12.37 5.34 -16.81
CA ILE A 113 11.07 5.66 -16.23
C ILE A 113 11.13 5.41 -14.72
N ARG A 114 10.93 6.46 -13.91
CA ARG A 114 11.06 6.36 -12.44
C ARG A 114 10.17 5.29 -11.81
N ALA A 115 8.92 5.16 -12.27
CA ALA A 115 8.01 4.13 -11.76
C ALA A 115 8.55 2.71 -12.02
N THR A 116 8.99 2.45 -13.25
CA THR A 116 9.65 1.18 -13.63
C THR A 116 10.95 0.99 -12.86
N ASN A 117 11.74 2.05 -12.66
CA ASN A 117 12.98 2.01 -11.88
C ASN A 117 12.72 1.58 -10.44
N LYS A 118 11.76 2.20 -9.76
CA LYS A 118 11.32 1.82 -8.41
C LYS A 118 10.93 0.35 -8.35
N GLN A 119 10.12 -0.11 -9.30
CA GLN A 119 9.69 -1.50 -9.38
C GLN A 119 10.86 -2.48 -9.56
N MET A 120 11.84 -2.14 -10.42
CA MET A 120 13.06 -2.94 -10.61
C MET A 120 13.95 -2.96 -9.37
N ILE A 121 14.05 -1.84 -8.64
CA ILE A 121 14.78 -1.76 -7.37
C ILE A 121 14.11 -2.67 -6.34
N LEU A 122 12.79 -2.52 -6.14
CA LEU A 122 12.02 -3.30 -5.17
C LEU A 122 12.15 -4.81 -5.38
N ARG A 123 12.23 -5.28 -6.64
CA ARG A 123 12.44 -6.71 -6.97
C ARG A 123 13.67 -7.33 -6.33
N ARG A 124 14.73 -6.55 -6.10
CA ARG A 124 15.99 -7.00 -5.48
C ARG A 124 15.89 -7.13 -3.96
N TYR A 125 14.82 -6.63 -3.34
CA TYR A 125 14.63 -6.69 -1.90
C TYR A 125 13.65 -7.80 -1.50
N LYS A 126 13.91 -8.40 -0.34
CA LYS A 126 12.95 -9.27 0.35
C LYS A 126 11.82 -8.45 0.96
N PHE A 127 12.14 -7.30 1.55
CA PHE A 127 11.18 -6.47 2.28
C PHE A 127 11.12 -5.03 1.78
N TYR A 128 9.93 -4.44 1.87
CA TYR A 128 9.66 -3.05 1.51
C TYR A 128 8.76 -2.35 2.54
N LEU A 129 9.20 -1.21 3.08
CA LEU A 129 8.40 -0.38 3.98
C LEU A 129 7.27 0.33 3.21
N SER A 130 6.07 -0.22 3.33
CA SER A 130 4.84 0.29 2.69
C SER A 130 4.02 1.12 3.69
N PHE A 131 4.61 2.23 4.17
CA PHE A 131 4.01 3.01 5.26
C PHE A 131 3.07 4.09 4.74
N GLU A 132 1.82 4.03 5.19
CA GLU A 132 0.86 5.09 4.99
C GLU A 132 1.24 6.38 5.71
N ASN A 133 0.77 7.49 5.15
CA ASN A 133 0.97 8.81 5.76
C ASN A 133 0.17 8.95 7.06
N LYS A 134 -0.94 8.22 7.19
CA LYS A 134 -1.83 8.19 8.36
C LYS A 134 -2.39 6.78 8.53
N ILE A 135 -2.69 6.43 9.77
CA ILE A 135 -3.45 5.22 10.10
C ILE A 135 -4.92 5.65 10.15
N VAL A 136 -5.69 5.23 9.16
CA VAL A 136 -7.12 5.48 9.04
C VAL A 136 -7.73 4.20 8.52
N ASP A 137 -8.88 3.80 9.06
CA ASP A 137 -9.56 2.59 8.61
C ASP A 137 -9.86 2.65 7.11
N ASP A 138 -9.65 1.52 6.44
CA ASP A 138 -9.81 1.34 5.00
C ASP A 138 -8.95 2.26 4.10
N TYR A 139 -8.06 3.08 4.66
CA TYR A 139 -7.09 3.86 3.91
C TYR A 139 -5.88 3.00 3.51
N VAL A 140 -5.94 2.43 2.31
CA VAL A 140 -4.87 1.62 1.70
C VAL A 140 -4.48 2.20 0.35
N SER A 141 -3.24 2.67 0.23
CA SER A 141 -2.72 3.37 -0.94
C SER A 141 -1.84 2.51 -1.85
N GLU A 142 -1.34 3.12 -2.92
CA GLU A 142 -0.45 2.51 -3.91
C GLU A 142 0.77 1.83 -3.29
N LYS A 143 1.15 2.21 -2.08
CA LYS A 143 2.39 1.77 -1.42
C LYS A 143 2.42 0.27 -1.16
N VAL A 144 1.33 -0.36 -0.71
CA VAL A 144 1.35 -1.81 -0.49
C VAL A 144 1.39 -2.56 -1.82
N PHE A 145 0.66 -2.06 -2.81
CA PHE A 145 0.57 -2.62 -4.16
C PHE A 145 1.88 -2.50 -4.94
N ASP A 146 2.64 -1.42 -4.74
CA ASP A 146 3.99 -1.28 -5.27
C ASP A 146 4.91 -2.42 -4.82
N GLY A 147 4.74 -2.92 -3.59
CA GLY A 147 5.48 -4.07 -3.10
C GLY A 147 5.06 -5.37 -3.78
N LEU A 148 3.75 -5.59 -3.93
CA LEU A 148 3.20 -6.76 -4.62
C LEU A 148 3.67 -6.86 -6.08
N LEU A 149 3.66 -5.73 -6.82
CA LEU A 149 4.19 -5.62 -8.19
C LEU A 149 5.71 -5.75 -8.25
N GLY A 150 6.39 -5.28 -7.20
CA GLY A 150 7.81 -5.43 -7.03
C GLY A 150 8.20 -6.86 -6.66
N GLY A 151 7.25 -7.76 -6.42
CA GLY A 151 7.53 -9.12 -5.94
C GLY A 151 8.33 -9.10 -4.63
N THR A 152 8.12 -8.10 -3.79
CA THR A 152 8.79 -7.89 -2.49
C THR A 152 7.74 -7.86 -1.39
N LEU A 153 8.05 -8.42 -0.21
CA LEU A 153 7.09 -8.54 0.87
C LEU A 153 6.85 -7.16 1.50
N PRO A 154 5.64 -6.59 1.41
CA PRO A 154 5.35 -5.31 2.04
C PRO A 154 5.33 -5.47 3.57
N VAL A 155 6.11 -4.65 4.25
CA VAL A 155 6.05 -4.42 5.69
C VAL A 155 5.20 -3.18 5.88
N TYR A 156 3.96 -3.39 6.33
CA TYR A 156 2.87 -2.44 6.22
C TYR A 156 2.57 -1.72 7.53
N ARG A 157 2.37 -0.40 7.44
CA ARG A 157 1.86 0.45 8.51
C ARG A 157 0.72 1.30 7.96
N GLY A 158 -0.50 1.05 8.41
CA GLY A 158 -1.69 1.75 7.93
C GLY A 158 -2.95 1.12 8.51
N ALA A 159 -3.99 0.96 7.70
CA ALA A 159 -5.26 0.39 8.13
C ALA A 159 -5.14 -1.08 8.55
N GLU A 160 -5.73 -1.47 9.69
CA GLU A 160 -5.84 -2.89 10.07
C GLU A 160 -6.61 -3.72 9.04
N SER A 161 -7.50 -3.05 8.30
CA SER A 161 -8.29 -3.67 7.25
C SER A 161 -7.52 -3.96 5.96
N VAL A 162 -6.19 -3.75 5.90
CA VAL A 162 -5.35 -4.02 4.73
C VAL A 162 -5.50 -5.43 4.18
N ASP A 163 -5.76 -6.43 5.02
CA ASP A 163 -5.97 -7.83 4.60
C ASP A 163 -7.14 -7.94 3.62
N LYS A 164 -8.14 -7.08 3.77
CA LYS A 164 -9.28 -7.02 2.86
C LYS A 164 -8.90 -6.46 1.48
N PHE A 165 -7.71 -5.91 1.30
CA PHE A 165 -7.21 -5.34 0.05
C PHE A 165 -6.20 -6.25 -0.65
N MET A 166 -5.90 -7.41 -0.06
CA MET A 166 -4.90 -8.34 -0.59
C MET A 166 -5.49 -9.27 -1.67
N PRO A 167 -4.64 -9.84 -2.54
CA PRO A 167 -5.08 -10.73 -3.62
C PRO A 167 -5.85 -11.97 -3.14
N SER A 168 -5.45 -12.54 -2.01
CA SER A 168 -6.07 -13.74 -1.42
C SER A 168 -6.79 -13.43 -0.10
N ARG A 169 -7.85 -14.20 0.20
CA ARG A 169 -8.55 -14.15 1.49
C ARG A 169 -7.93 -15.05 2.55
N THR A 170 -7.15 -16.04 2.13
CA THR A 170 -6.63 -17.10 3.01
C THR A 170 -5.13 -17.01 3.19
N THR A 171 -4.44 -16.42 2.23
CA THR A 171 -2.98 -16.34 2.20
C THR A 171 -2.53 -14.91 2.49
N PRO A 172 -1.72 -14.69 3.54
CA PRO A 172 -1.19 -13.37 3.84
C PRO A 172 -0.25 -12.92 2.72
N ALA A 173 -0.31 -11.62 2.39
CA ALA A 173 0.56 -11.01 1.38
C ALA A 173 1.39 -9.84 1.95
N VAL A 174 1.26 -9.57 3.26
CA VAL A 174 1.91 -8.45 3.97
C VAL A 174 2.31 -8.88 5.38
N VAL A 175 3.31 -8.19 5.94
CA VAL A 175 3.63 -8.21 7.37
C VAL A 175 3.09 -6.92 7.97
N LYS A 176 2.12 -6.99 8.88
CA LYS A 176 1.57 -5.79 9.54
C LYS A 176 2.42 -5.45 10.75
N ILE A 177 2.80 -4.18 10.86
CA ILE A 177 3.59 -3.70 12.01
C ILE A 177 2.77 -3.75 13.31
N SER A 178 1.46 -3.58 13.22
CA SER A 178 0.55 -3.63 14.36
C SER A 178 0.54 -4.99 15.06
N ASP A 179 0.84 -6.08 14.34
CA ASP A 179 0.99 -7.42 14.93
C ASP A 179 2.15 -7.48 15.96
N PHE A 180 3.05 -6.50 15.96
CA PHE A 180 4.19 -6.38 16.88
C PHE A 180 4.00 -5.23 17.90
N GLY A 181 2.83 -4.60 17.96
CA GLY A 181 2.57 -3.49 18.89
C GLY A 181 3.53 -2.30 18.73
N ASP A 182 3.99 -2.04 17.51
CA ASP A 182 5.02 -1.04 17.17
C ASP A 182 6.44 -1.33 17.73
N ASP A 183 6.71 -2.53 18.27
CA ASP A 183 8.05 -2.96 18.67
C ASP A 183 8.92 -3.25 17.43
N MET A 184 9.73 -2.26 17.05
CA MET A 184 10.62 -2.35 15.88
C MET A 184 11.75 -3.38 16.06
N LYS A 185 12.10 -3.73 17.31
CA LYS A 185 13.09 -4.78 17.57
C LYS A 185 12.45 -6.14 17.30
N ALA A 186 11.28 -6.42 17.87
CA ALA A 186 10.56 -7.67 17.62
C ALA A 186 10.24 -7.86 16.13
N LEU A 187 9.80 -6.79 15.46
CA LEU A 187 9.62 -6.78 14.01
C LEU A 187 10.92 -7.13 13.27
N SER A 188 12.04 -6.50 13.64
CA SER A 188 13.33 -6.77 12.97
C SER A 188 13.80 -8.21 13.15
N GLU A 189 13.59 -8.81 14.33
CA GLU A 189 13.92 -10.21 14.61
C GLU A 189 13.09 -11.13 13.72
N TYR A 190 11.78 -10.86 13.58
CA TYR A 190 10.90 -11.60 12.67
C TYR A 190 11.32 -11.46 11.20
N LEU A 191 11.63 -10.25 10.74
CA LEU A 191 12.12 -10.03 9.37
C LEU A 191 13.46 -10.73 9.12
N LEU A 192 14.36 -10.78 10.10
CA LEU A 192 15.61 -11.52 10.01
C LEU A 192 15.37 -13.03 9.95
N THR A 193 14.39 -13.58 10.67
CA THR A 193 13.97 -14.98 10.52
C THR A 193 13.51 -15.26 9.09
N LEU A 194 12.59 -14.45 8.55
CA LEU A 194 12.13 -14.57 7.17
C LEU A 194 13.26 -14.38 6.15
N ALA A 195 14.24 -13.51 6.44
CA ALA A 195 15.38 -13.28 5.56
C ALA A 195 16.29 -14.51 5.43
N ASN A 196 16.24 -15.43 6.39
CA ASN A 196 17.06 -16.63 6.44
C ASN A 196 16.28 -17.92 6.17
N ASP A 197 14.95 -17.84 6.02
CA ASP A 197 14.08 -18.97 5.75
C ASP A 197 13.27 -18.74 4.47
N GLU A 198 13.74 -19.33 3.37
CA GLU A 198 13.08 -19.25 2.07
C GLU A 198 11.67 -19.84 2.09
N GLN A 199 11.45 -20.92 2.86
CA GLN A 199 10.15 -21.58 2.90
C GLN A 199 9.11 -20.69 3.60
N GLU A 200 9.46 -20.15 4.77
CA GLU A 200 8.59 -19.22 5.50
C GLU A 200 8.35 -17.92 4.71
N TYR A 201 9.39 -17.37 4.07
CA TYR A 201 9.24 -16.18 3.21
C TYR A 201 8.28 -16.45 2.03
N ASN A 202 8.42 -17.60 1.35
CA ASN A 202 7.63 -17.92 0.17
C ASN A 202 6.15 -18.19 0.48
N LYS A 203 5.77 -18.46 1.75
CA LYS A 203 4.35 -18.55 2.14
C LYS A 203 3.57 -17.27 1.81
N PHE A 204 4.22 -16.11 1.94
CA PHE A 204 3.61 -14.81 1.61
C PHE A 204 3.39 -14.58 0.11
N PHE A 205 3.87 -15.48 -0.76
CA PHE A 205 3.73 -15.39 -2.20
C PHE A 205 2.86 -16.52 -2.78
N GLN A 206 2.30 -17.41 -1.94
CA GLN A 206 1.43 -18.51 -2.40
C GLN A 206 0.17 -18.00 -3.13
N TRP A 207 -0.30 -16.81 -2.78
CA TRP A 207 -1.42 -16.15 -3.46
C TRP A 207 -1.19 -15.98 -4.97
N LYS A 208 0.07 -15.94 -5.44
CA LYS A 208 0.40 -15.84 -6.87
C LYS A 208 -0.18 -16.99 -7.71
N THR A 209 -0.31 -18.17 -7.11
CA THR A 209 -0.84 -19.37 -7.76
C THR A 209 -2.31 -19.64 -7.42
N GLU A 210 -2.88 -18.86 -6.51
CA GLU A 210 -4.29 -18.93 -6.15
C GLU A 210 -5.14 -18.11 -7.12
N GLU A 211 -6.45 -18.34 -7.11
CA GLU A 211 -7.38 -17.43 -7.79
C GLU A 211 -7.48 -16.12 -7.00
N SER A 212 -7.44 -14.98 -7.71
CA SER A 212 -7.63 -13.67 -7.08
C SER A 212 -9.02 -13.58 -6.46
N SER A 213 -9.12 -13.08 -5.24
CA SER A 213 -10.41 -12.86 -4.60
C SER A 213 -11.28 -11.88 -5.40
N ASP A 214 -12.59 -12.16 -5.49
CA ASP A 214 -13.56 -11.26 -6.16
C ASP A 214 -13.46 -9.82 -5.68
N ARG A 215 -13.14 -9.65 -4.40
CA ARG A 215 -12.99 -8.36 -3.76
C ARG A 215 -11.78 -7.60 -4.29
N PHE A 216 -10.64 -8.27 -4.44
CA PHE A 216 -9.44 -7.68 -5.03
C PHE A 216 -9.67 -7.33 -6.50
N GLN A 217 -10.29 -8.23 -7.27
CA GLN A 217 -10.64 -7.98 -8.67
C GLN A 217 -11.56 -6.75 -8.80
N SER A 218 -12.65 -6.71 -8.03
CA SER A 218 -13.60 -5.60 -8.02
C SER A 218 -12.92 -4.28 -7.64
N MET A 219 -12.02 -4.30 -6.66
CA MET A 219 -11.26 -3.14 -6.22
C MET A 219 -10.35 -2.57 -7.32
N LEU A 220 -9.70 -3.43 -8.09
CA LEU A 220 -8.86 -3.01 -9.20
C LEU A 220 -9.68 -2.48 -10.37
N ASP A 221 -10.78 -3.14 -10.71
CA ASP A 221 -11.72 -2.60 -11.70
C ASP A 221 -12.29 -1.23 -11.27
N MET A 222 -12.40 -1.00 -9.97
CA MET A 222 -12.81 0.27 -9.37
C MET A 222 -11.71 1.34 -9.32
N SER A 223 -10.43 0.99 -9.28
CA SER A 223 -9.33 1.95 -9.15
C SER A 223 -8.85 2.48 -10.51
N ALA A 224 -9.04 1.70 -11.57
CA ALA A 224 -8.27 1.77 -12.79
C ALA A 224 -9.07 2.26 -14.00
N TYR A 225 -9.26 3.58 -14.16
CA TYR A 225 -9.64 4.21 -15.44
C TYR A 225 -10.90 3.70 -16.22
N LYS A 226 -11.65 2.69 -15.76
CA LYS A 226 -12.92 2.24 -16.39
C LYS A 226 -14.11 3.08 -15.92
N PHE A 227 -14.09 3.47 -14.64
CA PHE A 227 -15.03 4.41 -14.05
C PHE A 227 -14.27 5.31 -13.09
N THR A 228 -14.03 6.58 -13.45
CA THR A 228 -13.55 7.56 -12.48
C THR A 228 -14.50 7.60 -11.29
N SER A 229 -14.06 8.11 -10.13
CA SER A 229 -14.99 8.37 -9.01
C SER A 229 -16.23 9.13 -9.47
N LEU A 230 -16.10 10.03 -10.45
CA LEU A 230 -17.19 10.72 -11.12
C LEU A 230 -18.11 9.78 -11.92
N CYS A 231 -17.57 8.85 -12.72
CA CYS A 231 -18.40 7.88 -13.44
C CYS A 231 -19.19 6.97 -12.48
N ARG A 232 -18.61 6.60 -11.34
CA ARG A 232 -19.32 5.83 -10.30
C ARG A 232 -20.43 6.64 -9.64
N ILE A 233 -20.20 7.94 -9.42
CA ILE A 233 -21.26 8.86 -9.01
C ILE A 233 -22.39 8.83 -10.04
N CYS A 234 -22.08 8.98 -11.33
CA CYS A 234 -23.09 8.96 -12.39
C CYS A 234 -23.87 7.64 -12.46
N GLN A 235 -23.19 6.49 -12.35
CA GLN A 235 -23.84 5.18 -12.35
C GLN A 235 -24.77 5.04 -11.14
N LYS A 236 -24.29 5.41 -9.94
CA LYS A 236 -25.08 5.31 -8.72
C LYS A 236 -26.32 6.18 -8.76
N VAL A 237 -26.17 7.42 -9.24
CA VAL A 237 -27.30 8.34 -9.50
C VAL A 237 -28.29 7.72 -10.49
N PHE A 238 -27.82 7.13 -11.58
CA PHE A 238 -28.68 6.51 -12.58
C PHE A 238 -29.46 5.31 -12.03
N GLU A 239 -28.81 4.41 -11.30
CA GLU A 239 -29.44 3.25 -10.65
C GLU A 239 -30.54 3.67 -9.66
N ASP A 240 -30.27 4.68 -8.83
CA ASP A 240 -31.23 5.16 -7.84
C ASP A 240 -32.44 5.84 -8.52
N GLN A 241 -32.24 6.59 -9.61
CA GLN A 241 -33.33 7.16 -10.41
C GLN A 241 -34.22 6.07 -11.04
N MET A 242 -33.62 5.00 -11.56
CA MET A 242 -34.38 3.86 -12.09
C MET A 242 -35.21 3.17 -11.01
N ASN A 243 -34.63 2.95 -9.82
CA ASN A 243 -35.33 2.32 -8.71
C ASN A 243 -36.52 3.15 -8.19
N LEU A 244 -36.45 4.48 -8.31
CA LEU A 244 -37.56 5.37 -7.99
C LEU A 244 -38.67 5.35 -9.06
N MET A 245 -38.33 5.09 -10.33
CA MET A 245 -39.32 5.00 -11.43
C MET A 245 -40.08 3.66 -11.47
N ILE A 246 -39.55 2.63 -10.82
CA ILE A 246 -40.15 1.28 -10.77
C ILE A 246 -41.05 1.09 -9.51
N ARG A 247 -41.02 2.05 -8.58
CA ARG A 247 -41.92 2.12 -7.41
C ARG A 247 -43.14 2.99 -7.69
#